data_AF-A0A067F866-F1
#
_entry.id   AF-A0A067F866-F1
#
_cell.length_a   1.000
_cell.length_b   1.000
_cell.length_c   1.000
_cell.angle_alpha   90.00
_cell.angle_beta   90.00
_cell.angle_gamma   90.00
#
_symmetry.space_group_name_H-M   'P 1'
#
loop_
_entity.id
_entity.type
_entity.pdbx_description
1 polymer ?
#
loop_
_entity_poly.entity_id
_entity_poly.type
_entity_poly.pdbx_seq_one_letter_code
_entity_poly.pdbx_strand_id
1 'polypeptide(L)' 'MASSSSSSSAYDIPWVEKYRPTKVCDIVGNLDAVARLGIIARDGNMPNLILA' A
#
# COMPACT_ATOMS: atom_id res chain seq x y z
N MET A 1 -24.64 19.80 -3.84
CA MET A 1 -23.95 18.65 -4.47
C MET A 1 -22.71 19.18 -5.17
N ALA A 2 -21.52 18.98 -4.62
CA ALA A 2 -20.28 19.30 -5.29
C ALA A 2 -19.29 18.17 -5.03
N SER A 3 -19.16 17.29 -6.02
CA SER A 3 -18.05 16.36 -6.14
C SER A 3 -16.83 17.18 -6.54
N SER A 4 -15.90 17.41 -5.61
CA SER A 4 -14.58 17.93 -5.95
C SER A 4 -13.59 16.77 -5.96
N SER A 5 -13.31 16.26 -7.14
CA SER A 5 -12.12 15.46 -7.43
C SER A 5 -10.90 16.35 -7.17
N SER A 6 -10.34 16.28 -5.97
CA SER A 6 -9.13 17.02 -5.61
C SER A 6 -7.92 16.35 -6.28
N SER A 7 -7.58 16.83 -7.48
CA SER A 7 -6.22 16.76 -8.00
C SER A 7 -5.35 17.65 -7.11
N SER A 8 -5.03 17.17 -5.90
CA SER A 8 -4.13 17.85 -4.97
C SER A 8 -2.73 17.87 -5.60
N SER A 9 -2.43 18.97 -6.28
CA SER A 9 -1.12 19.58 -6.47
C SER A 9 0.06 18.69 -6.06
N ALA A 10 0.63 17.98 -7.03
CA ALA A 10 1.85 17.17 -6.90
C ALA A 10 3.08 17.90 -6.33
N TYR A 11 2.98 19.21 -6.07
CA TYR A 11 4.03 20.08 -5.60
C TYR A 11 4.21 20.11 -4.06
N ASP A 12 3.27 19.59 -3.27
CA ASP A 12 3.31 19.66 -1.80
C ASP A 12 3.22 18.30 -1.09
N ILE A 13 3.60 17.23 -1.78
CA ILE A 13 3.56 15.87 -1.23
C ILE A 13 4.85 15.63 -0.41
N PRO A 14 4.75 15.33 0.90
CA PRO A 14 5.91 14.96 1.70
C PRO A 14 6.66 13.79 1.07
N TRP A 15 7.99 13.79 1.14
CA TRP A 15 8.83 12.74 0.54
C TRP A 15 8.42 11.33 0.97
N VAL A 16 7.94 11.16 2.22
CA VAL A 16 7.43 9.88 2.72
C VAL A 16 6.29 9.34 1.86
N GLU A 17 5.33 10.20 1.49
CA GLU A 17 4.19 9.78 0.67
C GLU A 17 4.59 9.63 -0.80
N LYS A 18 5.56 10.42 -1.27
CA LYS A 18 6.13 10.29 -2.62
C LYS A 18 6.82 8.93 -2.84
N TYR A 19 7.45 8.39 -1.81
CA TYR A 19 8.18 7.11 -1.85
C TYR A 19 7.42 5.96 -1.16
N ARG A 20 6.12 6.12 -0.91
CA ARG A 20 5.30 5.08 -0.30
C ARG A 20 5.22 3.85 -1.22
N PRO A 21 5.55 2.65 -0.73
CA PRO A 21 5.45 1.41 -1.51
C PRO A 21 4.01 1.19 -1.99
N THR A 22 3.85 0.93 -3.29
CA THR A 22 2.54 0.61 -3.89
C THR A 22 2.36 -0.88 -4.11
N LYS A 23 3.45 -1.65 -4.17
CA LYS A 23 3.43 -3.11 -4.28
C LYS A 23 3.96 -3.73 -3.00
N VAL A 24 3.42 -4.90 -2.67
CA VAL A 24 3.86 -5.69 -1.51
C VAL A 24 5.36 -6.03 -1.60
N CYS A 25 5.90 -6.24 -2.81
CA CYS A 25 7.32 -6.52 -3.04
C CYS A 25 8.25 -5.34 -2.73
N ASP A 26 7.74 -4.10 -2.74
CA ASP A 26 8.54 -2.89 -2.51
C ASP A 26 8.59 -2.54 -1.01
N ILE A 27 7.82 -3.24 -0.16
CA ILE A 27 7.81 -3.07 1.29
C ILE A 27 9.09 -3.67 1.87
N VAL A 28 9.84 -2.86 2.61
CA VAL A 28 11.03 -3.28 3.34
C VAL A 28 10.70 -3.55 4.81
N GLY A 29 11.26 -4.64 5.35
CA GLY A 29 11.02 -5.08 6.73
C GLY A 29 9.92 -6.14 6.85
N ASN A 30 9.93 -6.87 7.97
CA ASN A 30 9.01 -7.98 8.26
C ASN A 30 8.84 -8.95 7.06
N LEU A 31 9.98 -9.50 6.59
CA LEU A 31 10.06 -10.33 5.38
C LEU A 31 9.11 -11.53 5.42
N ASP A 32 8.91 -12.12 6.60
CA ASP A 32 7.98 -13.23 6.81
C ASP A 32 6.53 -12.84 6.51
N ALA A 33 6.08 -11.67 6.99
CA ALA A 33 4.74 -11.17 6.71
C ALA A 33 4.57 -10.79 5.24
N VAL A 34 5.55 -10.10 4.66
CA VAL A 34 5.55 -9.70 3.24
C VAL A 34 5.50 -10.92 2.33
N ALA A 35 6.23 -12.00 2.65
CA ALA A 35 6.18 -13.25 1.90
C ALA A 35 4.78 -13.90 1.94
N ARG A 36 4.15 -13.96 3.12
CA ARG A 36 2.78 -14.48 3.26
C ARG A 36 1.75 -13.64 2.51
N LEU A 37 1.85 -12.31 2.60
CA LEU A 37 1.00 -11.39 1.84
C LEU A 37 1.20 -11.56 0.33
N GLY A 38 2.43 -11.83 -0.11
CA GLY A 38 2.72 -12.13 -1.51
C GLY A 38 2.05 -13.40 -2.02
N ILE A 39 1.96 -14.46 -1.19
CA ILE A 39 1.24 -15.69 -1.53
C ILE A 39 -0.27 -15.42 -1.61
N ILE A 40 -0.82 -14.72 -0.61
CA ILE A 40 -2.25 -14.34 -0.60
C ILE A 40 -2.61 -13.51 -1.83
N ALA A 41 -1.74 -12.58 -2.24
CA ALA A 41 -1.95 -11.77 -3.43
C ALA A 41 -1.93 -12.59 -4.74
N ARG A 42 -1.23 -13.73 -4.77
CA ARG A 42 -1.20 -14.65 -5.92
C ARG A 42 -2.40 -15.60 -5.94
N ASP A 43 -2.78 -16.12 -4.79
CA ASP A 43 -3.93 -17.02 -4.65
C ASP A 43 -5.28 -16.30 -4.79
N GLY A 44 -5.32 -14.98 -4.51
CA GLY A 44 -6.51 -14.15 -4.65
C GLY A 44 -7.56 -14.34 -3.56
N ASN A 45 -7.32 -15.25 -2.60
CA ASN A 45 -8.19 -15.48 -1.46
C ASN A 45 -7.70 -14.69 -0.25
N MET A 46 -8.19 -13.45 -0.08
CA MET A 46 -7.77 -12.59 1.02
C MET A 46 -8.52 -12.94 2.32
N PRO A 47 -7.83 -13.43 3.36
CA PRO A 47 -8.45 -13.72 4.66
C PRO A 47 -8.58 -12.45 5.51
N ASN A 48 -9.21 -12.57 6.68
CA ASN A 48 -9.22 -11.51 7.68
C ASN A 48 -7.83 -11.35 8.30
N LEU A 49 -7.28 -10.14 8.27
CA LEU A 49 -5.93 -9.83 8.74
C LEU A 49 -5.97 -8.84 9.90
N ILE A 50 -5.10 -9.04 10.89
CA ILE A 50 -4.76 -8.07 11.93
C ILE A 50 -3.27 -7.76 11.79
N LEU A 51 -2.92 -6.48 11.71
CA LEU A 51 -1.55 -6.00 11.68
C LEU A 51 -1.24 -5.39 13.06
N ALA A 52 -0.18 -5.87 13.71
CA ALA A 52 0.27 -5.42 15.02
C ALA A 52 1.77 -5.11 14.99
#